data_AF-A0A7X4IK55-F1
#
_entry.id   AF-A0A7X4IK55-F1
#
_cell.length_a   1.000
_cell.length_b   1.000
_cell.length_c   1.000
_cell.angle_alpha   90.00
_cell.angle_beta   90.00
_cell.angle_gamma   90.00
#
_symmetry.space_group_name_H-M   'P 1'
#
loop_
_entity.id
_entity.type
_entity.pdbx_description
1 polymer ?
#
loop_
_entity_poly.entity_id
_entity_poly.type
_entity_poly.pdbx_seq_one_letter_code
_entity_poly.pdbx_strand_id
1 'polypeptide(L)'
;MIMERPNLFSYATSELSQDAFICWLLEWSLPQYRQTDTKLHECAVNFIRKLFEKHGKQAPLINSVKEPLIKCDSGMQGKASRSETRSLSSR
;
A
#
# COMPACT_ATOMS: atom_id res chain seq x y z
N MET A 1 -35.06 3.08 0.23
CA MET A 1 -33.98 2.15 -0.19
C MET A 1 -32.70 2.62 0.47
N ILE A 2 -32.16 1.87 1.43
CA ILE A 2 -30.83 2.15 1.97
C ILE A 2 -29.84 1.66 0.92
N MET A 3 -29.20 2.58 0.20
CA MET A 3 -28.09 2.22 -0.66
C MET A 3 -26.88 2.06 0.25
N GLU A 4 -26.47 0.82 0.52
CA GLU A 4 -25.26 0.58 1.28
C GLU A 4 -24.09 1.25 0.55
N ARG A 5 -23.38 2.12 1.25
CA ARG A 5 -22.20 2.77 0.67
C ARG A 5 -21.16 1.69 0.39
N PRO A 6 -20.54 1.69 -0.80
CA PRO A 6 -19.49 0.72 -1.11
C PRO A 6 -18.38 0.84 -0.07
N ASN A 7 -17.99 -0.30 0.52
CA ASN A 7 -16.93 -0.40 1.51
C ASN A 7 -15.78 -1.21 0.91
N LEU A 8 -14.61 -0.58 0.79
CA LEU A 8 -13.42 -1.24 0.27
C LEU A 8 -13.05 -2.50 1.07
N PHE A 9 -13.26 -2.47 2.39
CA PHE A 9 -12.96 -3.58 3.29
C PHE A 9 -13.92 -4.77 3.16
N SER A 10 -15.04 -4.60 2.44
CA SER A 10 -15.87 -5.74 2.01
C SER A 10 -15.21 -6.56 0.91
N TYR A 11 -14.26 -6.00 0.17
CA TYR A 11 -13.48 -6.70 -0.86
C TYR A 11 -12.11 -7.14 -0.33
N ALA A 12 -11.44 -6.28 0.43
CA ALA A 12 -10.17 -6.54 1.09
C ALA A 12 -10.42 -6.99 2.54
N THR A 13 -10.91 -8.22 2.73
CA THR A 13 -11.36 -8.69 4.05
C THR A 13 -10.22 -9.14 4.97
N SER A 14 -9.05 -9.48 4.42
CA SER A 14 -7.88 -9.83 5.22
C SER A 14 -7.13 -8.58 5.66
N GLU A 15 -6.74 -8.52 6.93
CA GLU A 15 -5.93 -7.43 7.50
C GLU A 15 -4.72 -7.08 6.62
N LEU A 16 -3.99 -8.10 6.15
CA LEU A 16 -2.85 -7.95 5.26
C LEU A 16 -3.20 -7.19 3.95
N SER A 17 -4.37 -7.45 3.36
CA SER A 17 -4.79 -6.76 2.14
C SER A 17 -5.21 -5.30 2.41
N GLN A 18 -5.71 -5.01 3.61
CA GLN A 18 -6.09 -3.68 4.03
C GLN A 18 -4.86 -2.81 4.27
N ASP A 19 -3.89 -3.35 5.00
CA ASP A 19 -2.61 -2.69 5.28
C ASP A 19 -1.86 -2.41 3.98
N ALA A 20 -1.78 -3.40 3.08
CA ALA A 20 -1.15 -3.23 1.78
C ALA A 20 -1.80 -2.12 0.95
N PHE A 21 -3.13 -2.06 0.91
CA PHE A 21 -3.84 -1.00 0.20
C PHE A 21 -3.57 0.38 0.80
N ILE A 22 -3.64 0.50 2.14
CA ILE A 22 -3.41 1.78 2.83
C ILE A 22 -1.98 2.24 2.55
N CYS A 23 -0.98 1.38 2.69
CA CYS A 23 0.41 1.73 2.45
C CYS A 23 0.69 2.10 0.99
N TRP A 24 0.11 1.37 0.04
CA TRP A 24 0.15 1.75 -1.38
C TRP A 24 -0.46 3.13 -1.62
N LEU A 25 -1.65 3.42 -1.05
CA LEU A 25 -2.29 4.73 -1.20
C LEU A 25 -1.44 5.84 -0.56
N LEU A 26 -0.82 5.58 0.59
CA LEU A 26 0.06 6.55 1.26
C LEU A 26 1.31 6.86 0.43
N GLU A 27 1.87 5.89 -0.30
CA GLU A 27 3.01 6.11 -1.18
C GLU A 27 2.69 7.13 -2.29
N TRP A 28 1.47 7.10 -2.84
CA TRP A 28 1.01 8.09 -3.82
C TRP A 28 0.96 9.53 -3.29
N SER A 29 0.91 9.73 -1.97
CA SER A 29 0.96 11.08 -1.37
C SER A 29 2.33 11.75 -1.52
N LEU A 30 3.37 11.01 -1.93
CA LEU A 30 4.70 11.57 -2.11
C LEU A 30 4.74 12.56 -3.28
N PRO A 31 5.47 13.69 -3.13
CA PRO A 31 5.58 14.72 -4.18
C PRO A 31 6.08 14.18 -5.53
N GLN A 32 6.88 13.11 -5.51
CA GLN A 32 7.44 12.48 -6.71
C GLN A 32 6.37 11.89 -7.65
N TYR A 33 5.20 11.49 -7.12
CA TYR A 33 4.11 10.93 -7.91
C TYR A 33 3.09 11.97 -8.38
N ARG A 34 3.24 13.24 -7.97
CA ARG A 34 2.32 14.33 -8.32
C ARG A 34 2.15 14.51 -9.83
N GLN A 35 3.23 14.33 -10.59
CA GLN A 35 3.22 14.43 -12.05
C GLN A 35 2.87 13.10 -12.74
N THR A 36 3.07 11.97 -12.06
CA THR A 36 2.74 10.64 -12.58
C THR A 36 1.23 10.40 -12.60
N ASP A 37 0.56 10.67 -11.49
CA ASP A 37 -0.90 10.66 -11.41
C ASP A 37 -1.37 11.70 -10.40
N THR A 38 -1.71 12.89 -10.90
CA THR A 38 -2.14 14.01 -10.07
C THR A 38 -3.42 13.70 -9.30
N LYS A 39 -4.37 12.97 -9.89
CA LYS A 39 -5.65 12.66 -9.23
C LYS A 39 -5.44 11.69 -8.08
N LEU A 40 -4.61 10.67 -8.30
CA LEU A 40 -4.31 9.68 -7.27
C LEU A 40 -3.45 10.28 -6.15
N HIS A 41 -2.48 11.12 -6.49
CA HIS A 41 -1.71 11.91 -5.53
C HIS A 41 -2.63 12.79 -4.66
N GLU A 42 -3.52 13.57 -5.28
CA GLU A 42 -4.47 14.41 -4.55
C GLU A 42 -5.43 13.58 -3.69
N CYS A 43 -5.85 12.40 -4.16
CA CYS A 43 -6.66 11.47 -3.39
C CYS A 43 -5.93 11.02 -2.12
N ALA A 44 -4.67 10.58 -2.25
CA ALA A 44 -3.83 10.15 -1.14
C ALA A 44 -3.58 11.27 -0.12
N VAL A 45 -3.23 12.47 -0.58
CA VAL A 45 -3.04 13.66 0.27
C VAL A 45 -4.33 14.00 1.03
N ASN A 46 -5.48 13.98 0.33
CA ASN A 46 -6.77 14.25 0.95
C ASN A 46 -7.19 13.17 1.94
N PHE A 47 -6.86 11.90 1.68
CA PHE A 47 -7.11 10.80 2.60
C PHE A 47 -6.38 11.03 3.93
N ILE A 48 -5.09 11.35 3.88
CA ILE A 48 -4.29 11.69 5.07
C ILE A 48 -4.91 12.89 5.80
N ARG A 49 -5.22 13.97 5.08
CA ARG A 49 -5.85 15.17 5.68
C ARG A 49 -7.13 14.81 6.45
N LYS A 50 -8.03 14.03 5.83
CA LYS A 50 -9.28 13.60 6.46
C LYS A 50 -9.06 12.73 7.69
N LEU A 51 -8.01 11.90 7.70
CA LEU A 51 -7.65 11.09 8.86
C LEU A 51 -7.27 11.99 10.05
N PHE A 52 -6.43 12.99 9.83
CA PHE A 52 -6.05 13.95 10.88
C PHE A 52 -7.25 14.79 11.36
N GLU A 53 -8.07 15.29 10.44
CA GLU A 53 -9.30 16.03 10.75
C GLU A 53 -10.26 15.22 11.62
N LYS A 54 -10.45 13.93 11.31
CA LYS A 54 -11.28 13.02 12.10
C LYS A 54 -10.79 12.88 13.54
N HIS A 55 -9.49 13.02 13.78
CA HIS A 55 -8.88 12.96 15.11
C HIS A 55 -8.68 14.35 15.74
N GLY A 56 -9.23 15.42 15.15
CA GLY A 56 -9.08 16.78 15.66
C GLY A 56 -7.64 17.30 15.61
N LYS A 57 -6.81 16.76 14.73
CA LYS A 57 -5.40 17.13 14.55
C LYS A 57 -5.22 17.92 13.26
N GLN A 58 -4.21 18.78 13.22
CA GLN A 58 -3.80 19.43 11.98
C GLN A 58 -2.95 18.47 11.14
N ALA A 59 -3.26 18.40 9.84
CA ALA A 59 -2.52 17.56 8.91
C ALA A 59 -1.12 18.16 8.65
N PRO A 60 -0.05 17.36 8.68
CA PRO A 60 1.28 17.83 8.36
C PRO A 60 1.42 18.13 6.86
N LEU A 61 2.36 19.01 6.51
CA LEU A 61 2.79 19.19 5.12
C LEU A 61 3.51 17.93 4.65
N ILE A 62 2.95 17.27 3.63
CA ILE A 62 3.50 16.05 3.04
C ILE A 62 4.63 16.42 2.08
N ASN A 63 5.79 16.77 2.65
CA ASN A 63 6.98 17.18 1.89
C ASN A 63 7.99 16.04 1.72
N SER A 64 7.97 15.03 2.61
CA SER A 64 8.76 13.80 2.52
C SER A 64 8.26 12.81 3.57
N VAL A 65 7.82 11.61 3.15
CA VAL A 65 7.73 10.47 4.06
C VAL A 65 9.15 9.92 4.17
N LYS A 66 9.79 10.11 5.33
CA LYS A 66 11.24 9.85 5.48
C LYS A 66 11.59 8.36 5.50
N GLU A 67 10.62 7.46 5.64
CA GLU A 67 10.87 6.03 5.64
C GLU A 67 9.74 5.29 4.91
N PRO A 68 10.05 4.29 4.07
CA PRO A 68 9.03 3.43 3.51
C PRO A 68 8.28 2.77 4.66
N LEU A 69 6.97 2.98 4.74
CA LEU A 69 6.07 2.47 5.78
C LEU A 69 5.94 0.93 5.80
N ILE A 70 6.78 0.20 5.07
CA ILE A 70 6.68 -1.24 4.90
C ILE A 70 8.08 -1.86 4.94
N LYS A 71 8.48 -2.38 6.12
CA LYS A 71 9.07 -3.72 6.15
C LYS A 71 7.92 -4.68 6.41
N CYS A 72 7.22 -5.07 5.35
CA CYS A 72 6.35 -6.24 5.42
C CYS A 72 7.30 -7.40 5.58
N ASP A 73 7.53 -7.84 6.82
CA ASP A 73 8.05 -9.18 7.09
C ASP A 73 7.02 -10.16 6.53
N SER A 74 7.14 -10.41 5.23
CA SER A 74 6.50 -11.49 4.53
C SER A 74 7.19 -12.75 5.05
N GLY A 75 6.81 -13.18 6.25
CA GLY A 75 7.07 -14.51 6.77
C GLY A 75 6.30 -15.54 5.94
N MET A 76 6.61 -15.64 4.66
CA MET A 76 6.20 -16.74 3.82
C MET A 76 7.38 -17.72 3.79
N GLN A 77 7.37 -18.68 4.72
CA GLN A 77 8.23 -19.87 4.62
C GLN A 77 7.80 -20.66 3.38
N GLY A 78 8.33 -20.27 2.22
CA GLY A 78 8.28 -21.06 1.01
C GLY A 78 9.25 -22.24 1.16
N LYS A 79 8.70 -23.42 1.48
CA LYS A 79 9.42 -24.70 1.38
C LYS A 79 9.93 -24.87 -0.05
N ALA A 80 11.24 -24.74 -0.26
CA ALA A 80 11.88 -25.22 -1.47
C ALA A 80 11.94 -26.75 -1.40
N SER A 81 10.98 -27.41 -2.03
CA SER A 81 11.00 -28.84 -2.27
C SER A 81 10.43 -29.10 -3.65
N ARG A 82 11.28 -29.14 -4.68
CA ARG A 82 11.24 -30.19 -5.69
C ARG A 82 12.55 -30.29 -6.45
N SER A 83 12.94 -31.55 -6.57
CA SER A 83 14.12 -32.17 -7.12
C SER A 83 14.16 -32.21 -8.65
N GLU A 84 15.35 -32.57 -9.17
CA GLU A 84 15.62 -33.21 -10.46
C GLU A 84 15.54 -32.30 -11.71
N THR A 85 16.47 -32.28 -12.67
CA THR A 85 17.40 -33.30 -13.17
C THR A 85 18.40 -32.70 -14.18
N ARG A 86 19.54 -33.40 -14.35
CA ARG A 86 20.32 -33.58 -15.60
C ARG A 86 21.18 -32.42 -16.16
N SER A 87 22.46 -32.50 -15.80
CA SER A 87 23.61 -32.87 -16.66
C SER A 87 23.88 -32.16 -18.01
N LEU A 88 25.18 -31.84 -18.17
CA LEU A 88 26.03 -31.82 -19.37
C LEU A 88 26.00 -30.55 -20.26
N SER A 89 27.11 -29.81 -20.29
CA SER A 89 28.17 -29.99 -21.30
C SER A 89 29.08 -28.75 -21.45
N SER A 90 30.38 -28.97 -21.28
CA SER A 90 31.51 -28.35 -21.99
C SER A 90 31.80 -26.84 -21.86
N ARG A 91 32.87 -26.50 -21.14
CA ARG A 91 34.16 -26.09 -21.72
C ARG A 91 35.26 -26.11 -20.66
#